data_AF-A0A8T4SC62-F1
#
_entry.id   AF-A0A8T4SC62-F1
#
_cell.length_a   1.000
_cell.length_b   1.000
_cell.length_c   1.000
_cell.angle_alpha   90.00
_cell.angle_beta   90.00
_cell.angle_gamma   90.00
#
_symmetry.space_group_name_H-M   'P 1'
#
loop_
_entity.id
_entity.type
_entity.pdbx_description
1 polymer ?
#
loop_
_entity_poly.entity_id
_entity_poly.type
_entity_poly.pdbx_seq_one_letter_code
_entity_poly.pdbx_strand_id
1 'polypeptide(L)' 'MDKKIIMYVIAGLLMAGLLLLTFFPGTIQAWKDSGKSIEDRCSPEPGYTEKSWIEHMSHHPDIYRECLR' A
#
# COMPACT_ATOMS: atom_id res chain seq x y z
N MET A 1 -8.49 -30.14 -12.45
CA MET A 1 -9.04 -28.80 -12.69
C MET A 1 -8.82 -28.46 -14.15
N ASP A 2 -9.85 -27.98 -14.86
CA ASP A 2 -9.75 -27.68 -16.30
C ASP A 2 -8.74 -26.55 -16.55
N LYS A 3 -7.90 -26.69 -17.59
CA LYS A 3 -6.86 -25.69 -17.94
C LYS A 3 -7.45 -24.31 -18.24
N LYS A 4 -8.66 -24.24 -18.78
CA LYS A 4 -9.40 -22.99 -19.01
C LYS A 4 -9.85 -22.39 -17.70
N ILE A 5 -10.33 -23.21 -16.75
CA ILE A 5 -10.69 -22.74 -15.40
C ILE A 5 -9.47 -22.16 -14.70
N ILE A 6 -8.32 -22.85 -14.78
CA ILE A 6 -7.05 -22.33 -14.23
C ILE A 6 -6.70 -20.97 -14.85
N MET A 7 -6.81 -20.83 -16.17
CA MET A 7 -6.54 -19.57 -16.87
C MET A 7 -7.47 -18.44 -16.40
N TYR A 8 -8.78 -18.68 -16.29
CA TYR A 8 -9.73 -17.66 -15.86
C TYR A 8 -9.51 -17.24 -14.41
N VAL A 9 -9.16 -18.18 -13.53
CA VAL A 9 -8.81 -17.87 -12.14
C VAL A 9 -7.58 -16.97 -12.07
N ILE A 10 -6.51 -17.31 -12.82
CA ILE A 10 -5.30 -16.48 -12.88
C ILE A 10 -5.61 -15.09 -13.45
N ALA A 11 -6.34 -15.02 -14.56
CA ALA A 11 -6.73 -13.75 -15.17
C ALA A 11 -7.56 -12.89 -14.21
N GLY A 12 -8.50 -13.50 -13.48
CA GLY A 12 -9.30 -12.83 -12.45
C GLY A 12 -8.45 -12.29 -11.31
N LEU A 13 -7.50 -13.06 -10.80
CA LEU A 13 -6.58 -12.62 -9.74
C LEU A 13 -5.69 -11.46 -10.19
N LEU A 14 -5.15 -11.52 -11.41
CA LEU A 14 -4.36 -10.44 -11.98
C LEU A 14 -5.19 -9.16 -12.12
N MET A 15 -6.42 -9.28 -12.59
CA MET A 15 -7.32 -8.14 -12.77
C MET A 15 -7.74 -7.53 -11.42
N ALA A 16 -8.02 -8.38 -10.41
CA ALA A 16 -8.30 -7.93 -9.05
C ALA A 16 -7.09 -7.23 -8.42
N GLY A 17 -5.89 -7.80 -8.59
CA GLY A 17 -4.64 -7.18 -8.13
C GLY A 17 -4.41 -5.81 -8.78
N LEU A 18 -4.63 -5.69 -10.09
CA LEU A 18 -4.50 -4.42 -10.80
C LEU A 18 -5.47 -3.35 -10.28
N LEU A 19 -6.74 -3.74 -10.04
CA LEU A 19 -7.74 -2.83 -9.47
C LEU A 19 -7.32 -2.36 -8.08
N LEU A 20 -6.85 -3.26 -7.21
CA LEU A 20 -6.36 -2.90 -5.88
C LEU A 20 -5.22 -1.88 -5.96
N LEU A 21 -4.25 -2.09 -6.85
CA LEU A 21 -3.13 -1.15 -7.02
C LEU A 21 -3.57 0.20 -7.62
N THR A 22 -4.61 0.21 -8.45
CA THR A 22 -5.12 1.45 -9.07
C THR A 22 -5.89 2.31 -8.08
N PHE A 23 -6.75 1.71 -7.26
CA PHE A 23 -7.57 2.45 -6.30
C PHE A 23 -6.87 2.72 -4.97
N PHE A 24 -5.82 1.96 -4.64
CA PHE A 24 -5.11 2.07 -3.37
C PHE A 24 -3.58 2.18 -3.59
N PRO A 25 -3.09 3.23 -4.28
CA PRO A 25 -1.67 3.37 -4.59
C PRO A 25 -0.79 3.44 -3.33
N GLY A 26 -1.32 3.94 -2.20
CA GLY A 26 -0.60 4.03 -0.93
C GLY A 26 -0.22 2.69 -0.30
N THR A 27 -0.83 1.57 -0.72
CA THR A 27 -0.48 0.23 -0.22
C THR A 27 0.98 -0.16 -0.53
N ILE A 28 1.49 0.28 -1.69
CA ILE A 28 2.89 0.07 -2.06
C ILE A 28 3.81 0.86 -1.12
N GLN A 29 3.43 2.09 -0.76
CA GLN A 29 4.20 2.95 0.15
C GLN A 29 4.32 2.31 1.54
N ALA A 30 3.20 1.85 2.13
CA ALA A 30 3.20 1.18 3.43
C ALA A 30 4.08 -0.08 3.45
N TRP A 31 4.05 -0.87 2.37
CA TRP A 31 4.94 -2.04 2.24
C TRP A 31 6.41 -1.64 2.16
N LYS A 32 6.74 -0.59 1.39
CA LYS A 32 8.11 -0.06 1.27
C LYS A 32 8.64 0.45 2.62
N ASP A 33 7.79 1.06 3.44
CA ASP A 33 8.19 1.68 4.71
C ASP A 33 8.31 0.68 5.86
N SER A 34 7.75 -0.52 5.71
CA SER A 34 7.87 -1.61 6.70
C SER A 34 9.33 -2.03 6.97
N GLY A 35 10.25 -1.73 6.05
CA GLY A 35 11.69 -2.02 6.19
C GLY A 35 12.57 -0.81 6.52
N LYS A 36 12.01 0.39 6.70
CA LYS A 36 12.76 1.63 6.92
C LYS A 36 12.96 1.95 8.41
N SER A 37 13.93 2.83 8.69
CA SER A 37 14.12 3.42 10.02
C SER A 37 12.93 4.34 10.38
N ILE A 38 12.78 4.64 11.68
CA ILE A 38 11.67 5.46 12.20
C ILE A 38 11.67 6.86 11.60
N GLU A 39 12.82 7.51 11.51
CA GLU A 39 12.93 8.88 11.00
C GLU A 39 12.63 8.97 9.50
N ASP A 40 12.99 7.94 8.72
CA ASP A 40 12.78 7.91 7.27
C ASP A 40 11.33 7.69 6.84
N ARG A 41 10.47 7.17 7.74
CA ARG A 41 9.06 6.85 7.45
C ARG A 41 8.06 7.91 7.91
N CYS A 42 8.45 8.84 8.78
CA CYS A 42 7.55 9.90 9.24
C CYS A 42 7.48 11.10 8.27
N SER A 43 8.46 11.24 7.38
CA SER A 43 8.48 12.33 6.39
C SER A 43 7.59 12.00 5.19
N PRO A 44 6.87 12.97 4.59
CA PRO A 44 6.05 12.73 3.42
C PRO A 44 6.83 12.18 2.24
N GLU A 45 6.31 11.10 1.67
CA GLU A 45 6.82 10.52 0.44
C GLU A 45 6.49 11.40 -0.80
N PRO A 46 7.27 11.33 -1.89
CA PRO A 46 6.98 12.08 -3.10
C PRO A 46 5.56 11.81 -3.61
N GLY A 47 4.81 12.89 -3.87
CA GLY A 47 3.41 12.82 -4.29
C GLY A 47 2.40 12.95 -3.15
N TYR A 48 2.85 12.94 -1.89
CA TYR A 48 2.01 13.26 -0.73
C TYR A 48 2.25 14.70 -0.25
N THR A 49 1.16 15.37 0.12
CA THR A 49 1.21 16.50 1.04
C THR A 49 1.36 16.00 2.48
N GLU A 50 1.83 16.85 3.39
CA GLU A 50 1.89 16.55 4.83
C GLU A 50 0.55 16.02 5.34
N LYS A 51 -0.55 16.70 5.01
CA LYS A 51 -1.90 16.32 5.43
C LYS A 51 -2.30 14.94 4.91
N SER A 52 -2.09 14.69 3.61
CA SER A 52 -2.39 13.38 3.03
C SER A 52 -1.47 12.27 3.53
N TRP A 53 -0.26 12.62 3.96
CA TRP A 53 0.68 11.66 4.55
C TRP A 53 0.24 11.25 5.95
N ILE A 54 -0.16 12.22 6.78
CA ILE A 54 -0.77 11.96 8.09
C ILE A 54 -2.03 11.09 7.95
N GLU A 55 -2.88 11.40 6.97
CA GLU A 55 -4.05 10.58 6.65
C GLU A 55 -3.65 9.15 6.26
N HIS A 56 -2.70 8.98 5.33
CA HIS A 56 -2.17 7.67 4.94
C HIS A 56 -1.62 6.87 6.13
N MET A 57 -0.77 7.49 6.95
CA MET A 57 -0.16 6.87 8.13
C MET A 57 -1.23 6.42 9.13
N SER A 58 -2.35 7.15 9.26
CA SER A 58 -3.44 6.81 10.18
C SER A 58 -4.17 5.51 9.83
N HIS A 59 -4.06 5.04 8.58
CA HIS A 59 -4.60 3.75 8.13
C HIS A 59 -3.66 2.57 8.48
N HIS A 60 -2.40 2.84 8.84
CA HIS A 60 -1.35 1.85 9.13
C HIS A 60 -0.66 2.13 10.48
N PRO A 61 -1.42 2.15 11.59
CA PRO A 61 -0.90 2.53 12.90
C PRO A 61 0.15 1.56 13.44
N ASP A 62 0.22 0.33 12.93
CA ASP A 62 1.26 -0.65 13.26
C ASP A 62 2.65 -0.23 12.74
N ILE A 63 2.70 0.49 11.62
CA ILE A 63 3.94 0.96 10.98
C ILE A 63 4.30 2.37 11.48
N TYR A 64 3.30 3.25 11.61
CA TYR A 64 3.52 4.69 11.82
C TYR A 64 3.12 5.22 13.20
N ARG A 65 2.92 4.33 14.19
CA ARG A 65 2.51 4.72 15.57
C ARG A 65 3.31 5.87 16.17
N GLU A 66 4.60 5.93 15.83
CA GLU A 66 5.55 6.88 16.39
C GLU A 66 5.56 8.22 15.63
N CYS A 67 5.01 8.25 14.42
CA CYS A 67 4.88 9.45 13.59
C CYS A 67 3.61 10.26 13.89
N LEU A 68 2.57 9.62 14.42
CA LEU A 68 1.23 10.21 14.66
C LEU A 68 1.04 10.72 16.10
N ARG A 69 2.11 11.20 16.74
CA ARG A 69 2.05 11.75 18.11
C ARG A 69 1.54 13.19 18.15
#